data_AF-A0A0F8ZCD7-F1
#
_entry.id   AF-A0A0F8ZCD7-F1
#
_cell.length_a   1.000
_cell.length_b   1.000
_cell.length_c   1.000
_cell.angle_alpha   90.00
_cell.angle_beta   90.00
_cell.angle_gamma   90.00
#
_symmetry.space_group_name_H-M   'P 1'
#
loop_
_entity.id
_entity.type
_entity.pdbx_description
1 polymer ?
#
loop_
_entity_poly.entity_id
_entity_poly.type
_entity_poly.pdbx_seq_one_letter_code
_entity_poly.pdbx_strand_id
1 'polypeptide(L)'
;AICYDVYDRTRHYVYYYPDSGAAYGVNPIGSANAELIHDTAHPFKHNGKGYVPVELNTVPAGSYLSHPDAVVHEGESIFALSRDLYPEMNRIATVLHNLTMASFFGARQYASDAGEEKDTEAIPFGLGVVISIEKGGGYTLIPVNDIKNATRLEFSMLDSRMQRATLPSIESGNLTFSLSALAIGRLKESKDLIFVPRLKNLSDQTKGEVKMSFRQFQEVGGEIELGEEGRKRKYQIKDLEGQYSLEVEYFAEAKEERLAAITEAQSQRGLIPDRAIRIETLHRPDPDGDEDALRDEAAEKADPAIALYNRLHSLIDKADLAAEAENNKEADRFDMRAKMTLNSLLMILKQRAM
;
A
#
# COMPACT_ATOMS: atom_id res chain seq x y z
N ALA A 1 -1.80 -6.07 -27.97
CA ALA A 1 -2.06 -6.98 -26.84
C ALA A 1 -1.63 -6.25 -25.58
N ILE A 2 -2.57 -5.60 -24.89
CA ILE A 2 -2.31 -4.84 -23.67
C ILE A 2 -3.39 -5.25 -22.69
N CYS A 3 -3.00 -5.98 -21.65
CA CYS A 3 -3.75 -6.17 -20.41
C CYS A 3 -2.75 -5.89 -19.29
N TYR A 4 -2.90 -4.75 -18.62
CA TYR A 4 -2.37 -4.56 -17.27
C TYR A 4 -3.58 -4.58 -16.34
N ASP A 5 -3.79 -5.72 -15.68
CA ASP A 5 -4.56 -5.77 -14.44
C ASP A 5 -3.65 -5.27 -13.33
N VAL A 6 -3.83 -4.01 -12.93
CA VAL A 6 -3.31 -3.49 -11.66
C VAL A 6 -4.51 -3.34 -10.74
N TYR A 7 -4.61 -4.25 -9.78
CA TYR A 7 -5.56 -4.14 -8.67
C TYR A 7 -5.14 -2.99 -7.77
N ASP A 8 -5.65 -1.79 -8.05
CA ASP A 8 -5.66 -0.71 -7.08
C ASP A 8 -6.74 -1.01 -6.02
N ARG A 9 -6.32 -1.25 -4.78
CA ARG A 9 -7.20 -1.41 -3.62
C ARG A 9 -6.90 -0.33 -2.58
N THR A 10 -6.63 0.89 -3.01
CA THR A 10 -6.72 2.05 -2.13
C THR A 10 -8.20 2.28 -1.80
N ARG A 11 -8.56 2.14 -0.52
CA ARG A 11 -9.88 2.59 -0.02
C ARG A 11 -9.73 4.02 0.44
N HIS A 12 -10.45 4.93 -0.23
CA HIS A 12 -10.49 6.33 0.12
C HIS A 12 -11.64 6.59 1.08
N TYR A 13 -11.37 7.26 2.19
CA TYR A 13 -12.39 7.79 3.07
C TYR A 13 -12.09 9.27 3.30
N VAL A 14 -13.05 10.12 2.94
CA VAL A 14 -13.01 11.57 3.18
C VAL A 14 -14.00 11.84 4.29
N TYR A 15 -13.51 12.26 5.46
CA TYR A 15 -14.36 12.59 6.60
C TYR A 15 -14.55 14.11 6.68
N TYR A 16 -15.80 14.52 6.90
CA TYR A 16 -16.18 15.90 7.20
C TYR A 16 -16.61 15.94 8.67
N TYR A 17 -15.79 16.55 9.53
CA TYR A 17 -16.19 16.83 10.90
C TYR A 17 -16.75 18.26 10.99
N PRO A 18 -18.04 18.46 11.31
CA PRO A 18 -18.50 19.75 11.80
C PRO A 18 -17.86 19.96 13.18
N ASP A 19 -17.19 21.10 13.33
CA ASP A 19 -16.39 21.46 14.50
C ASP A 19 -17.24 21.39 15.79
N SER A 20 -17.13 20.30 16.54
CA SER A 20 -17.74 20.18 17.86
C SER A 20 -16.70 20.64 18.88
N GLY A 21 -16.84 21.88 19.33
CA GLY A 21 -15.90 22.58 20.20
C GLY A 21 -15.74 21.96 21.60
N ALA A 22 -15.10 20.80 21.69
CA ALA A 22 -14.70 20.15 22.93
C ALA A 22 -13.20 19.86 22.88
N ALA A 23 -12.42 20.87 23.22
CA ALA A 23 -10.99 20.75 23.48
C ALA A 23 -10.75 19.82 24.68
N TYR A 24 -10.36 18.57 24.41
CA TYR A 24 -9.66 17.74 25.39
C TYR A 24 -8.19 17.68 25.01
N GLY A 25 -7.38 18.35 25.82
CA GLY A 25 -5.95 18.50 25.63
C GLY A 25 -5.20 17.19 25.81
N VAL A 26 -4.55 16.77 24.74
CA VAL A 26 -3.28 16.06 24.77
C VAL A 26 -2.39 16.77 23.77
N ASN A 27 -1.40 17.52 24.25
CA ASN A 27 -0.39 18.15 23.39
C ASN A 27 0.51 17.05 22.80
N PRO A 28 0.50 16.77 21.48
CA PRO A 28 1.61 16.07 20.87
C PRO A 28 2.82 17.01 20.89
N ILE A 29 3.87 16.55 21.57
CA ILE A 29 5.19 17.16 21.57
C ILE A 29 5.66 17.21 20.11
N GLY A 30 5.66 18.39 19.49
CA GLY A 30 6.23 18.58 18.15
C GLY A 30 5.64 19.68 17.26
N SER A 31 4.59 20.43 17.64
CA SER A 31 4.00 21.48 16.79
C SER A 31 4.62 22.88 16.97
N ALA A 32 5.93 22.95 17.22
CA ALA A 32 6.63 24.23 17.12
C ALA A 32 6.88 24.54 15.64
N ASN A 33 6.26 25.63 15.16
CA ASN A 33 6.32 26.19 13.81
C ASN A 33 5.16 25.78 12.87
N ALA A 34 3.93 26.11 13.27
CA ALA A 34 2.95 26.56 12.27
C ALA A 34 3.39 27.95 11.77
N GLU A 35 4.44 27.99 10.94
CA GLU A 35 4.72 29.18 10.15
C GLU A 35 3.49 29.41 9.26
N LEU A 36 2.78 30.51 9.52
CA LEU A 36 1.93 31.15 8.52
C LEU A 36 2.86 31.51 7.36
N ILE A 37 3.00 30.60 6.41
CA ILE A 37 3.56 30.90 5.10
C ILE A 37 2.59 31.90 4.49
N HIS A 38 2.90 33.19 4.63
CA HIS A 38 2.31 34.22 3.82
C HIS A 38 2.65 33.87 2.38
N ASP A 39 1.69 33.27 1.68
CA ASP A 39 1.76 32.93 0.27
C ASP A 39 1.94 34.24 -0.52
N THR A 40 3.19 34.62 -0.73
CA THR A 40 3.57 35.75 -1.55
C THR A 40 3.24 35.40 -2.99
N ALA A 41 2.02 35.75 -3.40
CA ALA A 41 1.52 35.86 -4.77
C ALA A 41 2.46 35.28 -5.85
N HIS A 42 2.27 34.00 -6.18
CA HIS A 42 2.99 33.37 -7.28
C HIS A 42 2.81 34.16 -8.60
N PRO A 43 3.89 34.44 -9.35
CA PRO A 43 3.88 35.42 -10.45
C PRO A 43 3.25 34.93 -11.77
N PHE A 44 2.68 33.73 -11.83
CA PHE A 44 2.16 33.16 -13.07
C PHE A 44 0.64 33.37 -13.21
N LYS A 45 0.26 34.48 -13.84
CA LYS A 45 -1.09 34.70 -14.39
C LYS A 45 -1.12 34.34 -15.88
N HIS A 46 -1.37 33.08 -16.21
CA HIS A 46 -1.89 32.70 -17.53
C HIS A 46 -3.19 31.94 -17.33
N ASN A 47 -4.33 32.66 -17.48
CA ASN A 47 -5.73 32.21 -17.65
C ASN A 47 -6.76 33.18 -17.04
N GLY A 48 -6.34 34.34 -16.52
CA GLY A 48 -7.27 35.39 -16.05
C GLY A 48 -8.10 35.03 -14.80
N LYS A 49 -7.98 33.80 -14.28
CA LYS A 49 -8.72 33.31 -13.11
C LYS A 49 -7.87 32.71 -11.98
N GLY A 50 -6.54 32.91 -12.00
CA GLY A 50 -5.67 32.55 -10.88
C GLY A 50 -5.49 31.04 -10.69
N TYR A 51 -4.24 30.61 -10.55
CA TYR A 51 -3.79 29.22 -10.34
C TYR A 51 -3.80 28.31 -11.58
N VAL A 52 -2.65 27.68 -11.81
CA VAL A 52 -2.55 26.44 -12.61
C VAL A 52 -3.03 25.32 -11.70
N PRO A 53 -3.97 24.43 -12.11
CA PRO A 53 -4.51 23.37 -11.26
C PRO A 53 -3.52 22.21 -11.14
N VAL A 54 -2.30 22.50 -10.69
CA VAL A 54 -1.23 21.53 -10.51
C VAL A 54 -0.56 21.84 -9.19
N GLU A 55 -0.63 20.87 -8.28
CA GLU A 55 0.15 20.88 -7.06
C GLU A 55 1.37 19.99 -7.26
N LEU A 56 2.55 20.55 -7.00
CA LEU A 56 3.81 19.84 -7.08
C LEU A 56 4.37 19.69 -5.69
N ASN A 57 4.35 18.47 -5.18
CA ASN A 57 4.93 18.14 -3.90
C ASN A 57 6.13 17.23 -4.11
N THR A 58 7.29 17.62 -3.58
CA THR A 58 8.52 16.82 -3.64
C THR A 58 8.57 15.86 -2.47
N VAL A 59 8.87 14.60 -2.76
CA VAL A 59 9.05 13.56 -1.72
C VAL A 59 10.55 13.37 -1.49
N PRO A 60 11.03 13.32 -0.25
CA PRO A 60 12.40 12.90 0.02
C PRO A 60 12.61 11.43 -0.37
N ALA A 61 13.74 11.13 -1.04
CA ALA A 61 14.09 9.75 -1.38
C ALA A 61 14.42 8.88 -0.14
N GLY A 62 14.73 9.51 1.00
CA GLY A 62 15.00 8.86 2.28
C GLY A 62 15.43 9.87 3.36
N SER A 63 15.98 9.39 4.47
CA SER A 63 16.52 10.26 5.54
C SER A 63 17.88 10.84 5.14
N TYR A 64 17.86 11.89 4.31
CA TYR A 64 19.04 12.69 3.98
C TYR A 64 19.25 13.87 4.94
N LEU A 65 18.52 13.93 6.07
CA LEU A 65 18.46 15.09 6.97
C LEU A 65 19.82 15.58 7.51
N SER A 66 20.87 14.77 7.44
CA SER A 66 22.24 15.14 7.87
C SER A 66 23.22 15.42 6.73
N HIS A 67 22.82 15.19 5.47
CA HIS A 67 23.70 15.40 4.32
C HIS A 67 23.62 16.86 3.85
N PRO A 68 24.75 17.54 3.55
CA PRO A 68 24.74 18.91 3.01
C PRO A 68 23.90 19.07 1.75
N ASP A 69 23.84 18.01 0.92
CA ASP A 69 23.11 17.98 -0.35
C ASP A 69 21.69 17.42 -0.24
N ALA A 70 21.10 17.35 0.96
CA ALA A 70 19.76 16.78 1.17
C ALA A 70 18.71 17.38 0.22
N VAL A 71 18.75 18.70 0.01
CA VAL A 71 17.84 19.45 -0.85
C VAL A 71 17.97 19.04 -2.33
N VAL A 72 19.18 18.67 -2.78
CA VAL A 72 19.41 18.25 -4.17
C VAL A 72 18.75 16.90 -4.47
N HIS A 73 18.63 16.07 -3.44
CA HIS A 73 18.03 14.73 -3.55
C HIS A 73 16.53 14.72 -3.19
N GLU A 74 15.92 15.87 -2.93
CA GLU A 74 14.47 15.99 -2.80
C GLU A 74 13.79 15.78 -4.16
N GLY A 75 12.75 14.93 -4.19
CA GLY A 75 12.06 14.58 -5.43
C GLY A 75 12.75 13.48 -6.25
N GLU A 76 13.84 12.90 -5.75
CA GLU A 76 14.46 11.74 -6.40
C GLU A 76 13.59 10.47 -6.28
N SER A 77 13.80 9.55 -7.22
CA SER A 77 13.12 8.25 -7.25
C SER A 77 13.43 7.41 -6.01
N ILE A 78 12.54 6.46 -5.67
CA ILE A 78 12.79 5.43 -4.64
C ILE A 78 14.09 4.66 -4.89
N PHE A 79 14.47 4.53 -6.17
CA PHE A 79 15.66 3.80 -6.58
C PHE A 79 16.93 4.63 -6.47
N ALA A 80 16.88 5.91 -6.10
CA ALA A 80 18.07 6.73 -5.99
C ALA A 80 19.10 6.14 -5.00
N LEU A 81 18.62 5.58 -3.89
CA LEU A 81 19.44 4.94 -2.86
C LEU A 81 20.18 3.68 -3.35
N SER A 82 19.64 2.99 -4.35
CA SER A 82 20.17 1.72 -4.86
C SER A 82 20.62 1.77 -6.32
N ARG A 83 20.53 2.93 -6.98
CA ARG A 83 20.78 3.08 -8.42
C ARG A 83 22.16 2.59 -8.81
N ASP A 84 23.15 2.89 -7.97
CA ASP A 84 24.55 2.56 -8.23
C ASP A 84 24.86 1.07 -7.99
N LEU A 85 23.95 0.33 -7.35
CA LEU A 85 24.09 -1.12 -7.15
C LEU A 85 23.71 -1.91 -8.42
N TYR A 86 22.80 -1.41 -9.25
CA TYR A 86 22.36 -2.13 -10.46
C TYR A 86 23.50 -2.37 -11.46
N PRO A 87 24.38 -1.39 -11.78
CA PRO A 87 25.55 -1.63 -12.61
C PRO A 87 26.49 -2.71 -12.04
N GLU A 88 26.70 -2.73 -10.73
CA GLU A 88 27.53 -3.74 -10.07
C GLU A 88 26.91 -5.14 -10.14
N MET A 89 25.58 -5.24 -9.96
CA MET A 89 24.87 -6.51 -10.16
C MET A 89 24.99 -7.00 -11.60
N ASN A 90 24.88 -6.11 -12.59
CA ASN A 90 25.07 -6.44 -14.00
C ASN A 90 26.51 -6.90 -14.29
N ARG A 91 27.50 -6.24 -13.68
CA ARG A 91 28.92 -6.62 -13.75
C ARG A 91 29.14 -8.04 -13.20
N ILE A 92 28.61 -8.33 -12.02
CA ILE A 92 28.66 -9.65 -11.40
C ILE A 92 27.99 -10.71 -12.28
N ALA A 93 26.82 -10.42 -12.83
CA ALA A 93 26.12 -11.35 -13.72
C ALA A 93 26.96 -11.67 -14.97
N THR A 94 27.63 -10.68 -15.54
CA THR A 94 28.53 -10.86 -16.69
C THR A 94 29.76 -11.70 -16.32
N VAL A 95 30.38 -11.42 -15.17
CA VAL A 95 31.51 -12.22 -14.67
C VAL A 95 31.09 -13.67 -14.42
N LEU A 96 29.95 -13.89 -13.77
CA LEU A 96 29.44 -15.24 -13.50
C LEU A 96 29.10 -16.00 -14.78
N HIS A 97 28.50 -15.32 -15.76
CA HIS A 97 28.22 -15.90 -17.08
C HIS A 97 29.52 -16.33 -17.77
N ASN A 98 30.53 -15.47 -17.80
CA ASN A 98 31.84 -15.77 -18.38
C ASN A 98 32.54 -16.92 -17.65
N LEU A 99 32.51 -16.95 -16.33
CA LEU A 99 33.08 -18.05 -15.53
C LEU A 99 32.34 -19.37 -15.77
N THR A 100 31.03 -19.32 -15.98
CA THR A 100 30.24 -20.51 -16.30
C THR A 100 30.62 -21.06 -17.68
N MET A 101 30.74 -20.19 -18.68
CA MET A 101 31.24 -20.56 -20.01
C MET A 101 32.67 -21.10 -19.95
N ALA A 102 33.57 -20.40 -19.27
CA ALA A 102 34.96 -20.83 -19.08
C ALA A 102 35.05 -22.17 -18.34
N SER A 103 34.09 -22.53 -17.49
CA SER A 103 34.09 -23.82 -16.81
C SER A 103 33.76 -25.00 -17.73
N PHE A 104 33.04 -24.78 -18.84
CA PHE A 104 32.92 -25.79 -19.90
C PHE A 104 34.24 -25.93 -20.68
N PHE A 105 34.96 -24.82 -20.87
CA PHE A 105 36.22 -24.75 -21.63
C PHE A 105 37.45 -24.60 -20.72
N GLY A 106 37.46 -25.27 -19.57
CA GLY A 106 38.48 -25.05 -18.53
C GLY A 106 39.91 -25.15 -19.06
N ALA A 107 40.78 -24.24 -18.60
CA ALA A 107 42.18 -24.21 -19.00
C ALA A 107 42.88 -25.53 -18.61
N ARG A 108 43.70 -26.04 -19.53
CA ARG A 108 44.37 -27.32 -19.42
C ARG A 108 45.87 -27.14 -19.56
N GLN A 109 46.63 -27.79 -18.71
CA GLN A 109 48.08 -27.85 -18.80
C GLN A 109 48.47 -29.13 -19.54
N TYR A 110 49.30 -28.97 -20.57
CA TYR A 110 50.00 -30.06 -21.23
C TYR A 110 51.43 -30.11 -20.67
N ALA A 111 51.84 -31.26 -20.16
CA ALA A 111 53.21 -31.47 -19.70
C ALA A 111 54.07 -31.89 -20.90
N SER A 112 55.02 -31.03 -21.30
CA SER A 112 56.04 -31.35 -22.31
C SER A 112 57.44 -31.20 -21.70
N ASP A 113 58.36 -32.08 -22.12
CA ASP A 113 59.71 -32.14 -21.55
C ASP A 113 60.59 -30.91 -21.87
N ALA A 114 60.21 -30.14 -22.91
CA ALA A 114 60.96 -28.96 -23.38
C ALA A 114 60.14 -27.65 -23.37
N GLY A 115 58.89 -27.67 -22.89
CA GLY A 115 58.01 -26.49 -22.93
C GLY A 115 57.56 -26.10 -24.35
N GLU A 116 57.70 -27.00 -25.33
CA GLU A 116 57.30 -26.75 -26.71
C GLU A 116 55.77 -26.61 -26.83
N GLU A 117 55.32 -25.55 -27.51
CA GLU A 117 53.92 -25.38 -27.91
C GLU A 117 53.57 -26.42 -28.98
N LYS A 118 52.54 -27.23 -28.72
CA LYS A 118 51.98 -28.15 -29.71
C LYS A 118 50.64 -27.61 -30.18
N ASP A 119 50.41 -27.60 -31.49
CA ASP A 119 49.08 -27.38 -32.07
C ASP A 119 48.17 -28.50 -31.55
N THR A 120 47.34 -28.18 -30.55
CA THR A 120 46.48 -29.16 -29.90
C THR A 120 45.30 -29.48 -30.81
N GLU A 121 45.04 -30.78 -31.03
CA GLU A 121 43.87 -31.26 -31.76
C GLU A 121 42.56 -30.67 -31.20
N ALA A 122 41.58 -30.45 -32.08
CA ALA A 122 40.27 -29.96 -31.71
C ALA A 122 39.64 -30.86 -30.64
N ILE A 123 39.29 -30.26 -29.50
CA ILE A 123 38.76 -30.98 -28.35
C ILE A 123 37.44 -31.64 -28.75
N PRO A 124 37.26 -32.96 -28.54
CA PRO A 124 35.97 -33.60 -28.73
C PRO A 124 35.04 -33.21 -27.56
N PHE A 125 34.40 -32.05 -27.67
CA PHE A 125 33.36 -31.65 -26.73
C PHE A 125 32.09 -32.45 -27.00
N GLY A 126 31.78 -33.38 -26.10
CA GLY A 126 30.52 -34.11 -26.09
C GLY A 126 30.22 -34.67 -24.70
N LEU A 127 28.95 -34.63 -24.30
CA LEU A 127 28.47 -35.36 -23.13
C LEU A 127 28.67 -36.86 -23.37
N GLY A 128 29.42 -37.53 -22.48
CA GLY A 128 29.65 -38.98 -22.55
C GLY A 128 30.84 -39.43 -23.40
N VAL A 129 31.74 -38.53 -23.80
CA VAL A 129 32.97 -38.91 -24.53
C VAL A 129 34.02 -39.44 -23.56
N VAL A 130 34.38 -40.71 -23.70
CA VAL A 130 35.48 -41.35 -22.99
C VAL A 130 36.72 -41.30 -23.89
N ILE A 131 37.77 -40.62 -23.43
CA ILE A 131 39.03 -40.48 -24.17
C ILE A 131 40.09 -41.32 -23.45
N SER A 132 40.71 -42.24 -24.19
CA SER A 132 41.86 -43.00 -23.71
C SER A 132 43.11 -42.11 -23.72
N ILE A 133 43.78 -41.99 -22.57
CA ILE A 133 45.00 -41.20 -22.42
C ILE A 133 46.17 -42.16 -22.12
N GLU A 134 47.34 -41.90 -22.71
CA GLU A 134 48.56 -42.68 -22.45
C GLU A 134 49.04 -42.55 -20.98
N LYS A 135 49.65 -43.59 -20.43
CA LYS A 135 50.19 -43.57 -19.05
C LYS A 135 51.30 -42.51 -18.92
N GLY A 136 50.99 -41.42 -18.23
CA GLY A 136 51.90 -40.28 -18.05
C GLY A 136 51.65 -39.11 -19.00
N GLY A 137 50.83 -39.32 -20.03
CA GLY A 137 50.27 -38.25 -20.85
C GLY A 137 48.93 -37.76 -20.29
N GLY A 138 48.48 -36.61 -20.74
CA GLY A 138 47.16 -36.09 -20.42
C GLY A 138 47.14 -34.60 -20.13
N TYR A 139 45.96 -34.01 -20.30
CA TYR A 139 45.71 -32.64 -19.88
C TYR A 139 45.30 -32.64 -18.41
N THR A 140 46.06 -31.95 -17.57
CA THR A 140 45.61 -31.66 -16.21
C THR A 140 44.82 -30.36 -16.23
N LEU A 141 43.69 -30.32 -15.53
CA LEU A 141 42.94 -29.08 -15.38
C LEU A 141 43.75 -28.13 -14.50
N ILE A 142 43.96 -26.91 -14.97
CA ILE A 142 44.51 -25.86 -14.13
C ILE A 142 43.42 -25.50 -13.13
N PRO A 143 43.66 -25.59 -11.81
CA PRO A 143 42.66 -25.20 -10.83
C PRO A 143 42.37 -23.72 -11.01
N VAL A 144 41.15 -23.40 -11.42
CA VAL A 144 40.68 -22.02 -11.43
C VAL A 144 40.50 -21.60 -9.98
N ASN A 145 40.96 -20.39 -9.62
CA ASN A 145 40.71 -19.79 -8.31
C ASN A 145 39.22 -19.86 -7.97
N ASP A 146 38.89 -19.85 -6.67
CA ASP A 146 37.51 -19.93 -6.16
C ASP A 146 36.71 -18.62 -6.34
N ILE A 147 36.76 -18.08 -7.56
CA ILE A 147 36.03 -16.90 -7.99
C ILE A 147 34.53 -17.19 -7.94
N LYS A 148 34.11 -18.45 -8.17
CA LYS A 148 32.70 -18.86 -8.10
C LYS A 148 32.10 -18.60 -6.72
N ASN A 149 32.77 -18.99 -5.63
CA ASN A 149 32.24 -18.73 -4.29
C ASN A 149 32.38 -17.25 -3.90
N ALA A 150 33.48 -16.59 -4.29
CA ALA A 150 33.64 -15.15 -4.04
C ALA A 150 32.52 -14.32 -4.71
N THR A 151 32.21 -14.59 -5.98
CA THR A 151 31.14 -13.92 -6.72
C THR A 151 29.75 -14.23 -6.16
N ARG A 152 29.50 -15.46 -5.69
CA ARG A 152 28.24 -15.80 -5.00
C ARG A 152 28.07 -15.03 -3.69
N LEU A 153 29.14 -14.89 -2.92
CA LEU A 153 29.13 -14.11 -1.68
C LEU A 153 28.88 -12.62 -1.98
N GLU A 154 29.58 -12.07 -2.97
CA GLU A 154 29.39 -10.67 -3.41
C GLU A 154 27.94 -10.42 -3.88
N PHE A 155 27.39 -11.33 -4.69
CA PHE A 155 25.99 -11.26 -5.11
C PHE A 155 25.03 -11.27 -3.91
N SER A 156 25.24 -12.17 -2.94
CA SER A 156 24.41 -12.23 -1.73
C SER A 156 24.51 -10.94 -0.89
N MET A 157 25.69 -10.33 -0.80
CA MET A 157 25.88 -9.05 -0.12
C MET A 157 25.17 -7.90 -0.84
N LEU A 158 25.25 -7.84 -2.17
CA LEU A 158 24.54 -6.83 -2.96
C LEU A 158 23.03 -7.01 -2.89
N ASP A 159 22.53 -8.23 -3.02
CA ASP A 159 21.10 -8.53 -2.92
C ASP A 159 20.55 -8.15 -1.53
N SER A 160 21.28 -8.48 -0.46
CA SER A 160 20.93 -8.06 0.91
C SER A 160 20.92 -6.53 1.09
N ARG A 161 21.82 -5.80 0.43
CA ARG A 161 21.81 -4.33 0.45
C ARG A 161 20.65 -3.77 -0.36
N MET A 162 20.38 -4.36 -1.52
CA MET A 162 19.27 -3.98 -2.37
C MET A 162 17.93 -4.17 -1.66
N GLN A 163 17.68 -5.33 -1.05
CA GLN A 163 16.45 -5.61 -0.29
C GLN A 163 16.20 -4.64 0.89
N ARG A 164 17.26 -4.04 1.45
CA ARG A 164 17.15 -3.03 2.52
C ARG A 164 16.95 -1.61 1.99
N ALA A 165 17.49 -1.32 0.80
CA ALA A 165 17.41 0.00 0.18
C ALA A 165 16.14 0.17 -0.66
N THR A 166 15.55 -0.93 -1.13
CA THR A 166 14.34 -0.96 -1.97
C THR A 166 13.18 -1.64 -1.25
N LEU A 167 12.10 -1.87 -1.98
CA LEU A 167 10.96 -2.67 -1.52
C LEU A 167 11.41 -4.12 -1.26
N PRO A 168 11.20 -4.63 -0.03
CA PRO A 168 11.55 -6.00 0.29
C PRO A 168 10.68 -6.98 -0.52
N SER A 169 11.24 -8.15 -0.86
CA SER A 169 10.59 -9.19 -1.67
C SER A 169 9.27 -9.71 -1.09
N ILE A 170 9.06 -9.52 0.22
CA ILE A 170 7.80 -9.80 0.91
C ILE A 170 6.62 -9.03 0.32
N GLU A 171 6.81 -7.77 -0.08
CA GLU A 171 5.75 -6.94 -0.69
C GLU A 171 5.39 -7.46 -2.09
N SER A 172 6.29 -8.20 -2.73
CA SER A 172 6.03 -8.85 -4.02
C SER A 172 5.30 -10.19 -3.86
N GLY A 173 4.89 -10.57 -2.65
CA GLY A 173 4.16 -11.82 -2.37
C GLY A 173 5.00 -13.08 -2.53
N ASN A 174 6.32 -12.96 -2.68
CA ASN A 174 7.23 -14.10 -2.87
C ASN A 174 7.93 -14.46 -1.55
N LEU A 175 7.14 -14.87 -0.57
CA LEU A 175 7.66 -15.45 0.67
C LEU A 175 7.86 -16.95 0.49
N THR A 176 9.11 -17.39 0.51
CA THR A 176 9.47 -18.82 0.47
C THR A 176 9.31 -19.51 1.82
N PHE A 177 9.07 -18.77 2.90
CA PHE A 177 8.91 -19.29 4.26
C PHE A 177 7.92 -18.44 5.07
N SER A 178 7.26 -19.06 6.06
CA SER A 178 6.38 -18.36 6.99
C SER A 178 7.21 -17.49 7.96
N LEU A 179 6.96 -16.19 7.96
CA LEU A 179 7.56 -15.27 8.92
C LEU A 179 6.74 -15.23 10.22
N SER A 180 7.43 -15.00 11.34
CA SER A 180 6.77 -14.67 12.60
C SER A 180 6.19 -13.25 12.55
N ALA A 181 5.14 -12.98 13.33
CA ALA A 181 4.54 -11.64 13.41
C ALA A 181 5.57 -10.54 13.76
N LEU A 182 6.53 -10.84 14.64
CA LEU A 182 7.63 -9.92 14.99
C LEU A 182 8.55 -9.62 13.79
N ALA A 183 8.84 -10.62 12.96
CA ALA A 183 9.67 -10.43 11.78
C ALA A 183 8.95 -9.60 10.70
N ILE A 184 7.64 -9.79 10.55
CA ILE A 184 6.79 -8.95 9.69
C ILE A 184 6.79 -7.51 10.20
N GLY A 185 6.66 -7.28 11.52
CA GLY A 185 6.72 -5.95 12.13
C GLY A 185 8.04 -5.21 11.83
N ARG A 186 9.19 -5.88 11.94
CA ARG A 186 10.49 -5.27 11.60
C ARG A 186 10.65 -4.95 10.11
N LEU A 187 10.10 -5.79 9.24
CA LEU A 187 10.11 -5.52 7.80
C LEU A 187 9.19 -4.35 7.46
N LYS A 188 8.04 -4.24 8.14
CA LYS A 188 7.13 -3.10 8.05
C LYS A 188 7.82 -1.80 8.45
N GLU A 189 8.59 -1.76 9.54
CA GLU A 189 9.35 -0.55 9.92
C GLU A 189 10.29 -0.07 8.80
N SER A 190 11.01 -0.99 8.15
CA SER A 190 11.89 -0.65 7.02
C SER A 190 11.11 -0.13 5.81
N LYS A 191 9.91 -0.68 5.58
CA LYS A 191 9.00 -0.27 4.52
C LYS A 191 8.42 1.13 4.80
N ASP A 192 7.99 1.37 6.03
CA ASP A 192 7.36 2.62 6.46
C ASP A 192 8.30 3.82 6.31
N LEU A 193 9.61 3.62 6.48
CA LEU A 193 10.61 4.66 6.18
C LEU A 193 10.54 5.17 4.72
N ILE A 194 10.11 4.33 3.78
CA ILE A 194 9.97 4.67 2.37
C ILE A 194 8.53 5.19 2.11
N PHE A 195 7.50 4.50 2.59
CA PHE A 195 6.13 4.85 2.23
C PHE A 195 5.54 6.00 3.03
N VAL A 196 5.82 6.13 4.33
CA VAL A 196 5.16 7.16 5.18
C VAL A 196 5.38 8.58 4.64
N PRO A 197 6.60 9.00 4.24
CA PRO A 197 6.80 10.33 3.65
C PRO A 197 6.00 10.52 2.35
N ARG A 198 5.84 9.46 1.55
CA ARG A 198 5.10 9.47 0.27
C ARG A 198 3.59 9.54 0.49
N LEU A 199 3.07 8.75 1.41
CA LEU A 199 1.66 8.75 1.80
C LEU A 199 1.28 10.10 2.44
N LYS A 200 2.18 10.69 3.23
CA LYS A 200 2.00 12.04 3.76
C LYS A 200 1.98 13.08 2.65
N ASN A 201 2.92 13.01 1.71
CA ASN A 201 2.96 13.92 0.57
C ASN A 201 1.70 13.81 -0.30
N LEU A 202 1.18 12.60 -0.50
CA LEU A 202 -0.08 12.35 -1.18
C LEU A 202 -1.30 12.91 -0.41
N SER A 203 -1.29 12.82 0.93
CA SER A 203 -2.27 13.48 1.81
C SER A 203 -2.24 14.98 1.62
N ASP A 204 -1.05 15.58 1.65
CA ASP A 204 -0.88 17.01 1.49
C ASP A 204 -1.30 17.46 0.09
N GLN A 205 -0.95 16.69 -0.96
CA GLN A 205 -1.39 16.94 -2.33
C GLN A 205 -2.91 16.87 -2.47
N THR A 206 -3.55 15.85 -1.90
CA THR A 206 -5.01 15.73 -1.97
C THR A 206 -5.69 16.87 -1.22
N LYS A 207 -5.12 17.31 -0.09
CA LYS A 207 -5.63 18.46 0.66
C LYS A 207 -5.50 19.75 -0.15
N GLY A 208 -4.38 19.98 -0.83
CA GLY A 208 -4.21 21.17 -1.64
C GLY A 208 -5.07 21.15 -2.90
N GLU A 209 -5.24 20.00 -3.57
CA GLU A 209 -6.19 19.80 -4.67
C GLU A 209 -7.63 20.11 -4.25
N VAL A 210 -8.08 19.59 -3.10
CA VAL A 210 -9.42 19.87 -2.57
C VAL A 210 -9.58 21.34 -2.20
N LYS A 211 -8.57 21.98 -1.59
CA LYS A 211 -8.60 23.42 -1.30
C LYS A 211 -8.65 24.26 -2.58
N MET A 212 -7.91 23.89 -3.62
CA MET A 212 -7.96 24.56 -4.93
C MET A 212 -9.35 24.39 -5.56
N SER A 213 -9.92 23.19 -5.50
CA SER A 213 -11.28 22.91 -5.99
C SER A 213 -12.31 23.77 -5.25
N PHE A 214 -12.23 23.87 -3.91
CA PHE A 214 -13.12 24.74 -3.12
C PHE A 214 -13.00 26.21 -3.51
N ARG A 215 -11.77 26.73 -3.70
CA ARG A 215 -11.56 28.11 -4.15
C ARG A 215 -12.16 28.35 -5.54
N GLN A 216 -11.95 27.43 -6.48
CA GLN A 216 -12.55 27.51 -7.81
C GLN A 216 -14.08 27.48 -7.74
N PHE A 217 -14.66 26.65 -6.88
CA PHE A 217 -16.11 26.62 -6.66
C PHE A 217 -16.65 27.95 -6.11
N GLN A 218 -15.95 28.58 -5.17
CA GLN A 218 -16.32 29.89 -4.63
C GLN A 218 -16.24 31.00 -5.70
N GLU A 219 -15.20 30.97 -6.55
CA GLU A 219 -15.01 31.98 -7.60
C GLU A 219 -16.01 31.87 -8.76
N VAL A 220 -16.45 30.65 -9.10
CA VAL A 220 -17.43 30.44 -10.18
C VAL A 220 -18.80 31.03 -9.81
N GLY A 221 -19.22 30.90 -8.54
CA GLY A 221 -20.53 31.38 -8.10
C GLY A 221 -21.69 30.51 -8.60
N GLY A 222 -22.81 30.45 -7.85
CA GLY A 222 -24.05 29.77 -8.25
C GLY A 222 -24.35 28.43 -7.56
N GLU A 223 -25.36 27.73 -8.07
CA GLU A 223 -25.72 26.37 -7.65
C GLU A 223 -25.04 25.36 -8.58
N ILE A 224 -24.41 24.34 -8.01
CA ILE A 224 -23.74 23.29 -8.78
C ILE A 224 -24.48 21.98 -8.58
N GLU A 225 -24.82 21.33 -9.69
CA GLU A 225 -25.37 19.99 -9.70
C GLU A 225 -24.23 18.98 -9.80
N LEU A 226 -23.98 18.25 -8.72
CA LEU A 226 -22.96 17.20 -8.62
C LEU A 226 -23.65 15.84 -8.47
N GLY A 227 -23.24 14.86 -9.29
CA GLY A 227 -23.73 13.48 -9.22
C GLY A 227 -23.78 12.80 -10.58
N GLU A 228 -24.17 11.52 -10.55
CA GLU A 228 -24.35 10.70 -11.75
C GLU A 228 -25.64 11.10 -12.49
N GLU A 229 -25.73 10.76 -13.77
CA GLU A 229 -26.90 11.02 -14.59
C GLU A 229 -28.13 10.32 -13.97
N GLY A 230 -29.10 11.11 -13.50
CA GLY A 230 -30.28 10.63 -12.75
C GLY A 230 -30.20 10.76 -11.22
N ARG A 231 -29.01 11.03 -10.64
CA ARG A 231 -28.82 11.23 -9.19
C ARG A 231 -27.96 12.48 -8.92
N LYS A 232 -28.42 13.63 -9.41
CA LYS A 232 -27.77 14.92 -9.15
C LYS A 232 -28.27 15.52 -7.83
N ARG A 233 -27.34 15.93 -6.98
CA ARG A 233 -27.62 16.75 -5.81
C ARG A 233 -27.21 18.18 -6.10
N LYS A 234 -28.07 19.12 -5.72
CA LYS A 234 -27.77 20.55 -5.78
C LYS A 234 -27.02 20.94 -4.52
N TYR A 235 -25.86 21.57 -4.70
CA TYR A 235 -25.09 22.13 -3.60
C TYR A 235 -25.09 23.65 -3.74
N GLN A 236 -25.42 24.35 -2.65
CA GLN A 236 -25.36 25.80 -2.60
C GLN A 236 -24.01 26.23 -2.03
N ILE A 237 -23.46 27.35 -2.52
CA ILE A 237 -22.19 27.90 -2.02
C ILE A 237 -22.26 28.26 -0.53
N LYS A 238 -23.45 28.61 -0.03
CA LYS A 238 -23.68 28.88 1.39
C LYS A 238 -23.36 27.67 2.27
N ASP A 239 -23.52 26.46 1.76
CA ASP A 239 -23.20 25.22 2.48
C ASP A 239 -21.68 24.98 2.57
N LEU A 240 -20.90 25.76 1.81
CA LEU A 240 -19.43 25.77 1.76
C LEU A 240 -18.82 26.98 2.47
N GLU A 241 -19.64 27.86 3.05
CA GLU A 241 -19.20 29.01 3.85
C GLU A 241 -19.02 28.56 5.31
N GLY A 242 -17.82 28.09 5.65
CA GLY A 242 -17.49 27.58 6.99
C GLY A 242 -16.00 27.36 7.19
N GLN A 243 -15.59 27.11 8.43
CA GLN A 243 -14.25 26.60 8.72
C GLN A 243 -14.32 25.06 8.65
N TYR A 244 -13.62 24.49 7.68
CA TYR A 244 -13.54 23.03 7.51
C TYR A 244 -12.10 22.60 7.75
N SER A 245 -11.91 21.60 8.61
CA SER A 245 -10.69 20.81 8.64
C SER A 245 -10.86 19.63 7.68
N LEU A 246 -9.91 19.48 6.77
CA LEU A 246 -9.83 18.30 5.91
C LEU A 246 -8.66 17.45 6.39
N GLU A 247 -8.99 16.29 6.94
CA GLU A 247 -8.04 15.26 7.30
C GLU A 247 -8.12 14.14 6.26
N VAL A 248 -6.99 13.86 5.62
CA VAL A 248 -6.83 12.78 4.66
C VAL A 248 -5.69 11.93 5.18
N GLU A 249 -5.97 10.67 5.48
CA GLU A 249 -4.96 9.72 5.93
C GLU A 249 -4.88 8.58 4.93
N TYR A 250 -3.67 8.25 4.52
CA TYR A 250 -3.39 7.13 3.64
C TYR A 250 -2.64 6.05 4.42
N PHE A 251 -3.06 4.80 4.21
CA PHE A 251 -2.43 3.63 4.81
C PHE A 251 -1.99 2.67 3.70
N ALA A 252 -0.75 2.19 3.78
CA ALA A 252 -0.28 1.08 2.96
C ALA A 252 -0.37 -0.20 3.77
N GLU A 253 -1.46 -0.96 3.61
CA GLU A 253 -1.67 -2.21 4.34
C GLU A 253 -1.51 -3.42 3.42
N ALA A 254 -0.49 -4.26 3.68
CA ALA A 254 -0.39 -5.57 3.06
C ALA A 254 -1.36 -6.57 3.73
N LYS A 255 -1.80 -7.60 3.00
CA LYS A 255 -2.72 -8.61 3.57
C LYS A 255 -2.10 -9.36 4.74
N GLU A 256 -0.81 -9.62 4.66
CA GLU A 256 0.00 -10.30 5.66
C GLU A 256 0.13 -9.46 6.92
N GLU A 257 0.33 -8.15 6.76
CA GLU A 257 0.35 -7.19 7.87
C GLU A 257 -1.00 -7.12 8.57
N ARG A 258 -2.09 -7.10 7.79
CA ARG A 258 -3.44 -7.14 8.33
C ARG A 258 -3.71 -8.40 9.15
N LEU A 259 -3.26 -9.57 8.66
CA LEU A 259 -3.39 -10.82 9.40
C LEU A 259 -2.56 -10.81 10.69
N ALA A 260 -1.35 -10.25 10.64
CA ALA A 260 -0.53 -10.06 11.83
C ALA A 260 -1.23 -9.14 12.85
N ALA A 261 -1.76 -7.99 12.40
CA ALA A 261 -2.49 -7.04 13.25
C ALA A 261 -3.76 -7.66 13.86
N ILE A 262 -4.50 -8.48 13.12
CA ILE A 262 -5.66 -9.20 13.67
C ILE A 262 -5.23 -10.21 14.74
N THR A 263 -4.13 -10.93 14.52
CA THR A 263 -3.61 -11.92 15.48
C THR A 263 -3.13 -11.22 16.75
N GLU A 264 -2.46 -10.09 16.61
CA GLU A 264 -2.03 -9.24 17.73
C GLU A 264 -3.23 -8.68 18.48
N ALA A 265 -4.22 -8.11 17.77
CA ALA A 265 -5.45 -7.60 18.35
C ALA A 265 -6.20 -8.68 19.15
N GLN A 266 -6.24 -9.92 18.67
CA GLN A 266 -6.82 -11.05 19.41
C GLN A 266 -6.07 -11.35 20.71
N SER A 267 -4.75 -11.22 20.71
CA SER A 267 -3.92 -11.44 21.91
C SER A 267 -4.05 -10.31 22.95
N GLN A 268 -4.36 -9.09 22.50
CA GLN A 268 -4.54 -7.92 23.36
C GLN A 268 -5.94 -7.81 23.97
N ARG A 269 -6.94 -8.51 23.40
CA ARG A 269 -8.30 -8.54 23.94
C ARG A 269 -8.30 -9.00 25.40
N GLY A 270 -8.98 -8.23 26.26
CA GLY A 270 -9.06 -8.47 27.70
C GLY A 270 -7.91 -7.86 28.51
N LEU A 271 -6.85 -7.38 27.86
CA LEU A 271 -5.77 -6.61 28.50
C LEU A 271 -5.92 -5.11 28.24
N ILE A 272 -6.31 -4.74 27.02
CA ILE A 272 -6.44 -3.36 26.54
C ILE A 272 -7.91 -3.12 26.16
N PRO A 273 -8.46 -1.90 26.35
CA PRO A 273 -9.81 -1.57 25.87
C PRO A 273 -9.94 -1.79 24.36
N ASP A 274 -11.06 -2.38 23.93
CA ASP A 274 -11.33 -2.68 22.52
C ASP A 274 -11.23 -1.46 21.59
N ARG A 275 -11.57 -0.27 22.10
CA ARG A 275 -11.43 0.98 21.36
C ARG A 275 -9.97 1.28 21.00
N ALA A 276 -9.06 1.14 21.97
CA ALA A 276 -7.64 1.34 21.73
C ALA A 276 -7.09 0.29 20.75
N ILE A 277 -7.54 -0.97 20.84
CA ILE A 277 -7.16 -2.02 19.87
C ILE A 277 -7.60 -1.66 18.44
N ARG A 278 -8.81 -1.09 18.26
CA ARG A 278 -9.30 -0.68 16.93
C ARG A 278 -8.50 0.48 16.35
N ILE A 279 -8.10 1.45 17.17
CA ILE A 279 -7.37 2.64 16.76
C ILE A 279 -5.89 2.31 16.52
N GLU A 280 -5.24 1.75 17.53
CA GLU A 280 -3.78 1.61 17.58
C GLU A 280 -3.27 0.36 16.84
N THR A 281 -4.02 -0.74 16.88
CA THR A 281 -3.59 -2.02 16.28
C THR A 281 -4.20 -2.27 14.91
N LEU A 282 -5.52 -2.08 14.80
CA LEU A 282 -6.24 -2.36 13.56
C LEU A 282 -6.35 -1.16 12.61
N HIS A 283 -5.95 0.03 13.07
CA HIS A 283 -6.01 1.29 12.32
C HIS A 283 -7.36 1.48 11.60
N ARG A 284 -8.46 1.23 12.32
CA ARG A 284 -9.81 1.37 11.75
C ARG A 284 -10.09 2.86 11.51
N PRO A 285 -10.57 3.24 10.31
CA PRO A 285 -10.74 4.65 9.96
C PRO A 285 -11.89 5.32 10.70
N ASP A 286 -12.90 4.55 11.12
CA ASP A 286 -14.02 5.02 11.93
C ASP A 286 -14.24 4.07 13.12
N PRO A 287 -13.47 4.26 14.21
CA PRO A 287 -13.58 3.40 15.39
C PRO A 287 -14.89 3.61 16.17
N ASP A 288 -15.44 4.82 16.09
CA ASP A 288 -16.65 5.21 16.81
C ASP A 288 -17.89 4.65 16.09
N GLY A 289 -17.96 4.74 14.76
CA GLY A 289 -19.00 4.07 13.97
C GLY A 289 -18.98 2.55 14.10
N ASP A 290 -17.79 1.93 14.19
CA ASP A 290 -17.66 0.51 14.51
C ASP A 290 -18.18 0.19 15.93
N GLU A 291 -17.97 1.08 16.90
CA GLU A 291 -18.47 0.89 18.26
C GLU A 291 -19.99 1.01 18.33
N ASP A 292 -20.55 2.01 17.66
CA ASP A 292 -22.00 2.20 17.58
C ASP A 292 -22.65 1.02 16.85
N ALA A 293 -22.08 0.54 15.74
CA ALA A 293 -22.55 -0.67 15.07
C ALA A 293 -22.51 -1.90 15.98
N LEU A 294 -21.46 -2.06 16.80
CA LEU A 294 -21.38 -3.17 17.75
C LEU A 294 -22.38 -3.03 18.91
N ARG A 295 -22.66 -1.81 19.35
CA ARG A 295 -23.72 -1.53 20.34
C ARG A 295 -25.09 -1.84 19.76
N ASP A 296 -25.33 -1.49 18.51
CA ASP A 296 -26.56 -1.81 17.79
C ASP A 296 -26.72 -3.32 17.64
N GLU A 297 -25.67 -4.06 17.25
CA GLU A 297 -25.70 -5.53 17.21
C GLU A 297 -25.96 -6.15 18.59
N ALA A 298 -25.40 -5.57 19.65
CA ALA A 298 -25.64 -6.03 21.02
C ALA A 298 -27.08 -5.75 21.46
N ALA A 299 -27.63 -4.58 21.10
CA ALA A 299 -29.01 -4.21 21.34
C ALA A 299 -29.99 -5.13 20.58
N GLU A 300 -29.68 -5.46 19.32
CA GLU A 300 -30.45 -6.42 18.52
C GLU A 300 -30.44 -7.83 19.13
N LYS A 301 -29.30 -8.27 19.67
CA LYS A 301 -29.19 -9.56 20.36
C LYS A 301 -29.95 -9.58 21.69
N ALA A 302 -29.96 -8.45 22.40
CA ALA A 302 -30.65 -8.33 23.68
C ALA A 302 -32.17 -8.20 23.50
N ASP A 303 -32.61 -7.50 22.46
CA ASP A 303 -34.03 -7.21 22.22
C ASP A 303 -34.51 -7.71 20.85
N PRO A 304 -35.32 -8.79 20.81
CA PRO A 304 -35.86 -9.32 19.55
C PRO A 304 -36.80 -8.33 18.83
N ALA A 305 -37.37 -7.33 19.52
CA ALA A 305 -38.17 -6.29 18.89
C ALA A 305 -37.33 -5.37 18.01
N ILE A 306 -36.11 -5.00 18.45
CA ILE A 306 -35.18 -4.19 17.67
C ILE A 306 -34.73 -4.96 16.43
N ALA A 307 -34.39 -6.24 16.58
CA ALA A 307 -34.01 -7.10 15.46
C ALA A 307 -35.15 -7.22 14.41
N LEU A 308 -36.41 -7.35 14.85
CA LEU A 308 -37.56 -7.39 13.95
C LEU A 308 -37.84 -6.04 13.28
N TYR A 309 -37.62 -4.94 13.98
CA TYR A 309 -37.75 -3.58 13.44
C TYR A 309 -36.70 -3.28 12.35
N ASN A 310 -35.42 -3.58 12.62
CA ASN A 310 -34.35 -3.38 11.63
C ASN A 310 -34.53 -4.31 10.42
N ARG A 311 -34.97 -5.55 10.67
CA ARG A 311 -35.34 -6.49 9.60
C ARG A 311 -36.49 -5.96 8.74
N LEU A 312 -37.51 -5.35 9.35
CA LEU A 312 -38.63 -4.75 8.63
C LEU A 312 -38.15 -3.65 7.68
N HIS A 313 -37.36 -2.70 8.16
CA HIS A 313 -36.77 -1.63 7.32
C HIS A 313 -35.94 -2.20 6.18
N SER A 314 -35.06 -3.17 6.47
CA SER A 314 -34.25 -3.81 5.42
C SER A 314 -35.08 -4.52 4.34
N LEU A 315 -36.30 -4.95 4.66
CA LEU A 315 -37.22 -5.57 3.70
C LEU A 315 -37.97 -4.53 2.88
N ILE A 316 -38.29 -3.37 3.47
CA ILE A 316 -38.89 -2.24 2.75
C ILE A 316 -37.89 -1.69 1.74
N ASP A 317 -36.65 -1.42 2.15
CA ASP A 317 -35.60 -0.91 1.25
C ASP A 317 -35.36 -1.87 0.07
N LYS A 318 -35.37 -3.19 0.33
CA LYS A 318 -35.24 -4.21 -0.73
C LYS A 318 -36.45 -4.28 -1.65
N ALA A 319 -37.65 -4.02 -1.13
CA ALA A 319 -38.86 -3.95 -1.95
C ALA A 319 -38.81 -2.74 -2.88
N ASP A 320 -38.38 -1.58 -2.37
CA ASP A 320 -38.23 -0.35 -3.14
C ASP A 320 -37.17 -0.52 -4.25
N LEU A 321 -36.00 -1.08 -3.92
CA LEU A 321 -34.96 -1.38 -4.92
C LEU A 321 -35.44 -2.38 -5.99
N ALA A 322 -36.21 -3.40 -5.61
CA ALA A 322 -36.75 -4.37 -6.56
C ALA A 322 -37.84 -3.76 -7.47
N ALA A 323 -38.61 -2.80 -6.96
CA ALA A 323 -39.58 -2.05 -7.74
C ALA A 323 -38.89 -1.10 -8.74
N GLU A 324 -37.81 -0.43 -8.34
CA GLU A 324 -36.98 0.40 -9.22
C GLU A 324 -36.33 -0.42 -10.36
N ALA A 325 -36.00 -1.69 -10.10
CA ALA A 325 -35.45 -2.63 -11.08
C ALA A 325 -36.52 -3.33 -11.96
N GLU A 326 -37.77 -2.89 -11.91
CA GLU A 326 -38.94 -3.46 -12.61
C GLU A 326 -39.21 -4.95 -12.30
N ASN A 327 -38.67 -5.49 -11.19
CA ASN A 327 -38.86 -6.89 -10.80
C ASN A 327 -40.03 -7.04 -9.82
N ASN A 328 -41.25 -6.78 -10.31
CA ASN A 328 -42.47 -6.69 -9.51
C ASN A 328 -42.74 -7.93 -8.62
N LYS A 329 -42.38 -9.13 -9.09
CA LYS A 329 -42.57 -10.37 -8.31
C LYS A 329 -41.68 -10.45 -7.07
N GLU A 330 -40.50 -9.86 -7.12
CA GLU A 330 -39.58 -9.82 -5.97
C GLU A 330 -39.98 -8.71 -4.99
N ALA A 331 -40.39 -7.55 -5.50
CA ALA A 331 -40.95 -6.47 -4.69
C ALA A 331 -42.14 -6.96 -3.84
N ASP A 332 -43.12 -7.64 -4.46
CA ASP A 332 -44.29 -8.20 -3.77
C ASP A 332 -43.90 -9.21 -2.67
N ARG A 333 -42.85 -10.01 -2.90
CA ARG A 333 -42.36 -10.99 -1.92
C ARG A 333 -41.72 -10.31 -0.72
N PHE A 334 -40.95 -9.25 -0.95
CA PHE A 334 -40.34 -8.48 0.14
C PHE A 334 -41.39 -7.72 0.94
N ASP A 335 -42.39 -7.12 0.29
CA ASP A 335 -43.51 -6.44 0.96
C ASP A 335 -44.36 -7.40 1.80
N MET A 336 -44.68 -8.60 1.28
CA MET A 336 -45.41 -9.60 2.06
C MET A 336 -44.62 -10.05 3.31
N ARG A 337 -43.30 -10.20 3.19
CA ARG A 337 -42.42 -10.54 4.32
C ARG A 337 -42.30 -9.38 5.31
N ALA A 338 -42.26 -8.14 4.84
CA ALA A 338 -42.30 -6.95 5.67
C ALA A 338 -43.57 -6.94 6.52
N LYS A 339 -44.75 -7.15 5.90
CA LYS A 339 -46.04 -7.25 6.61
C LYS A 339 -46.07 -8.36 7.68
N MET A 340 -45.53 -9.54 7.40
CA MET A 340 -45.44 -10.62 8.40
C MET A 340 -44.51 -10.26 9.57
N THR A 341 -43.40 -9.58 9.28
CA THR A 341 -42.43 -9.13 10.28
C THR A 341 -43.03 -8.04 11.15
N LEU A 342 -43.78 -7.09 10.56
CA LEU A 342 -44.50 -6.04 11.28
C LEU A 342 -45.55 -6.62 12.24
N ASN A 343 -46.34 -7.61 11.81
CA ASN A 343 -47.31 -8.26 12.68
C ASN A 343 -46.64 -8.95 13.88
N SER A 344 -45.49 -9.58 13.65
CA SER A 344 -44.70 -10.22 14.71
C SER A 344 -44.14 -9.19 15.70
N LEU A 345 -43.65 -8.06 15.19
CA LEU A 345 -43.20 -6.93 16.01
C LEU A 345 -44.34 -6.36 16.86
N LEU A 346 -45.51 -6.12 16.26
CA LEU A 346 -46.69 -5.61 16.97
C LEU A 346 -47.15 -6.54 18.09
N MET A 347 -47.06 -7.86 17.91
CA MET A 347 -47.41 -8.82 18.95
C MET A 347 -46.48 -8.69 20.17
N ILE A 348 -45.17 -8.59 19.95
CA ILE A 348 -44.17 -8.42 21.02
C ILE A 348 -44.36 -7.07 21.72
N LEU A 349 -44.59 -5.99 20.98
CA LEU A 349 -44.83 -4.67 21.57
C LEU A 349 -46.10 -4.63 22.43
N LYS A 350 -47.18 -5.28 21.97
CA LYS A 350 -48.42 -5.41 22.76
C LYS A 350 -48.22 -6.21 24.04
N GLN A 351 -47.42 -7.27 24.00
CA GLN A 351 -47.08 -8.07 25.19
C GLN A 351 -46.25 -7.28 26.22
N ARG A 352 -45.48 -6.29 25.80
CA ARG A 352 -44.68 -5.43 26.69
C ARG A 352 -45.45 -4.23 27.26
N ALA A 353 -46.54 -3.85 26.59
CA ALA A 353 -47.38 -2.72 26.99
C ALA A 353 -48.45 -3.11 28.02
N MET A 354 -48.76 -4.40 28.14
CA MET A 354 -49.58 -4.99 29.21
C MET A 354 -48.70 -5.34 30.40
#